data_AF-A0A0N7IV16-F1
#
_entry.id   AF-A0A0N7IV16-F1
#
_cell.length_a   1.000
_cell.length_b   1.000
_cell.length_c   1.000
_cell.angle_alpha   90.00
_cell.angle_beta   90.00
_cell.angle_gamma   90.00
#
_symmetry.space_group_name_H-M   'P 1'
#
loop_
_entity.id
_entity.type
_entity.pdbx_description
1 polymer ?
#
loop_
_entity_poly.entity_id
_entity_poly.type
_entity_poly.pdbx_seq_one_letter_code
_entity_poly.pdbx_strand_id
1 'polypeptide(L)' 'MSSRVKDAFQAVWAANRQLSTVLEADYPPDTPIRWQTRTGGPIYEGRVVENCYGDRIVVRNSRTGRVYPIYASWIVS' A
#
# COMPACT_ATOMS: atom_id res chain seq x y z
N MET A 1 6.01 16.97 -25.63
CA MET A 1 5.97 15.60 -25.07
C MET A 1 5.58 14.65 -26.19
N SER A 2 6.37 13.60 -26.47
CA SER A 2 6.13 12.66 -27.59
C SER A 2 4.93 11.74 -27.32
N SER A 3 4.22 11.29 -28.37
CA SER A 3 3.07 10.37 -28.25
C SER A 3 3.40 9.14 -27.41
N ARG A 4 4.57 8.52 -27.61
CA ARG A 4 5.02 7.35 -26.84
C ARG A 4 5.14 7.60 -25.33
N VAL A 5 5.50 8.81 -24.93
CA VAL A 5 5.60 9.21 -23.52
C VAL A 5 4.21 9.37 -22.91
N LYS A 6 3.25 9.89 -23.68
CA LYS A 6 1.85 10.00 -23.26
C LYS A 6 1.22 8.61 -23.08
N ASP A 7 1.46 7.70 -24.02
CA ASP A 7 0.91 6.34 -23.97
C ASP A 7 1.49 5.56 -22.78
N ALA A 8 2.81 5.65 -22.55
CA ALA A 8 3.45 5.05 -21.39
C ALA A 8 2.91 5.60 -20.06
N PHE A 9 2.71 6.92 -19.98
CA PHE A 9 2.11 7.55 -18.79
C PHE A 9 0.68 7.07 -18.53
N GLN A 10 -0.15 6.99 -19.57
CA GLN A 10 -1.52 6.49 -19.45
C GLN A 10 -1.57 5.04 -18.98
N ALA A 11 -0.69 4.18 -19.49
CA ALA A 11 -0.60 2.78 -19.08
C ALA A 11 -0.20 2.64 -17.60
N VAL A 12 0.81 3.39 -17.15
CA VAL A 12 1.24 3.41 -15.74
C VAL A 12 0.14 3.92 -14.82
N TRP A 13 -0.59 4.94 -15.25
CA TRP A 13 -1.70 5.50 -14.47
C TRP A 13 -2.88 4.52 -14.35
N ALA A 14 -3.24 3.85 -15.44
CA ALA A 14 -4.27 2.81 -15.43
C ALA A 14 -3.89 1.64 -14.51
N ALA A 15 -2.64 1.17 -14.59
CA ALA A 15 -2.13 0.10 -13.73
C ALA A 15 -2.17 0.48 -12.23
N ASN A 16 -1.77 1.70 -11.88
CA ASN A 16 -1.83 2.16 -10.49
C ASN A 16 -3.27 2.28 -9.97
N ARG A 17 -4.23 2.69 -10.81
CA ARG A 17 -5.65 2.70 -10.42
C ARG A 17 -6.17 1.31 -10.12
N GLN A 18 -5.85 0.34 -10.99
CA GLN A 18 -6.27 -1.04 -10.78
C GLN A 18 -5.66 -1.62 -9.50
N LEU A 19 -4.38 -1.32 -9.21
CA LEU A 19 -3.74 -1.71 -7.96
C LEU A 19 -4.44 -1.12 -6.73
N SER A 20 -4.75 0.18 -6.74
CA SER A 20 -5.49 0.82 -5.64
C SER A 20 -6.86 0.17 -5.41
N THR A 21 -7.61 -0.16 -6.46
CA THR A 21 -8.91 -0.84 -6.32
C THR A 21 -8.78 -2.24 -5.71
N VAL A 22 -7.76 -3.00 -6.10
CA VAL A 22 -7.51 -4.32 -5.50
C VAL A 22 -7.15 -4.19 -4.03
N LEU A 23 -6.28 -3.24 -3.67
CA LEU A 23 -5.91 -3.01 -2.27
C LEU A 23 -7.08 -2.50 -1.43
N GLU A 24 -7.97 -1.69 -1.99
CA GLU A 24 -9.22 -1.28 -1.32
C GLU A 24 -10.14 -2.47 -1.01
N ALA A 25 -10.18 -3.48 -1.88
CA ALA A 25 -10.97 -4.69 -1.66
C ALA A 25 -10.32 -5.64 -0.65
N ASP A 26 -9.01 -5.86 -0.76
CA ASP A 26 -8.28 -6.83 0.07
C ASP A 26 -7.95 -6.28 1.47
N TYR A 27 -7.72 -4.96 1.57
CA TYR A 27 -7.28 -4.27 2.77
C TYR A 27 -8.15 -3.04 3.04
N PRO A 28 -9.46 -3.17 3.30
CA PRO A 28 -10.29 -2.04 3.69
C PRO A 28 -9.81 -1.41 5.02
N PRO A 29 -10.20 -0.15 5.32
CA PRO A 29 -9.95 0.46 6.62
C PRO A 29 -10.32 -0.46 7.80
N ASP A 30 -9.56 -0.37 8.88
CA ASP A 30 -9.60 -1.22 10.08
C ASP A 30 -9.20 -2.69 9.90
N THR A 31 -8.82 -3.12 8.69
CA THR A 31 -8.29 -4.48 8.47
C THR A 31 -7.03 -4.71 9.31
N PRO A 32 -6.99 -5.76 10.15
CA PRO A 32 -5.79 -6.10 10.92
C PRO A 32 -4.73 -6.66 9.98
N ILE A 33 -3.50 -6.17 10.10
CA ILE A 33 -2.38 -6.63 9.29
C ILE A 33 -1.11 -6.78 10.12
N ARG A 34 -0.18 -7.58 9.58
CA ARG A 34 1.19 -7.73 10.07
C ARG A 34 2.13 -7.32 8.93
N TRP A 35 3.18 -6.57 9.23
CA TRP A 35 4.13 -6.15 8.20
C TRP A 35 5.57 -6.13 8.70
N GLN A 36 6.51 -6.25 7.76
CA GLN A 36 7.94 -6.19 8.00
C GLN A 36 8.58 -5.25 6.97
N THR A 37 9.48 -4.37 7.42
CA THR A 37 10.19 -3.46 6.49
C THR A 37 11.07 -4.24 5.51
N ARG A 38 11.29 -3.67 4.32
CA ARG A 38 12.09 -4.30 3.24
C ARG A 38 13.47 -4.80 3.67
N THR A 39 14.11 -4.10 4.61
CA THR A 39 15.46 -4.44 5.10
C THR A 39 15.50 -5.68 5.99
N GLY A 40 14.36 -6.32 6.24
CA GLY A 40 14.21 -7.22 7.37
C GLY A 40 14.15 -6.44 8.69
N GLY A 41 13.51 -7.02 9.69
CA GLY A 41 13.26 -6.37 10.97
C GLY A 41 12.25 -7.13 11.83
N PRO A 42 11.82 -6.57 12.97
CA PRO A 42 10.71 -7.16 13.71
C PRO A 42 9.43 -7.08 12.88
N ILE A 43 8.55 -8.08 13.08
CA ILE A 43 7.18 -8.02 12.55
C ILE A 43 6.40 -7.03 13.40
N TYR A 44 5.78 -6.06 12.75
CA TYR A 44 4.89 -5.09 13.35
C TYR A 44 3.45 -5.49 13.11
N GLU A 45 2.57 -5.12 14.04
CA GLU A 45 1.14 -5.38 13.96
C GLU A 45 0.37 -4.07 14.06
N GLY A 46 -0.78 -4.02 13.40
CA GLY A 46 -1.56 -2.81 13.27
C GLY A 46 -2.84 -3.00 12.49
N ARG A 47 -3.46 -1.87 12.15
CA ARG A 47 -4.66 -1.81 11.33
C ARG A 47 -4.50 -0.85 10.19
N VAL A 48 -5.12 -1.16 9.06
CA VAL A 48 -5.22 -0.24 7.92
C VAL A 48 -6.02 0.98 8.34
N VAL A 49 -5.52 2.16 8.01
CA VAL A 49 -6.22 3.44 8.19
C VAL A 49 -6.86 3.85 6.88
N GLU A 50 -6.09 3.82 5.80
CA GLU A 50 -6.54 4.16 4.45
C GLU A 50 -5.62 3.51 3.40
N ASN A 51 -6.16 3.30 2.20
CA ASN A 51 -5.38 2.92 1.03
C ASN A 51 -4.89 4.16 0.29
N CYS A 52 -3.67 4.10 -0.22
CA CYS A 52 -3.06 5.18 -0.99
C CYS A 52 -2.98 4.82 -2.48
N TYR A 53 -2.59 5.80 -3.28
CA TYR A 53 -2.34 5.60 -4.71
C TYR A 53 -1.23 4.56 -4.96
N GLY A 54 -1.48 3.64 -5.89
CA GLY A 54 -0.54 2.58 -6.25
C GLY A 54 -0.55 1.43 -5.26
N ASP A 55 0.63 1.05 -4.76
CA ASP A 55 0.83 -0.12 -3.90
C ASP A 55 1.03 0.22 -2.41
N ARG A 56 0.65 1.44 -1.99
CA ARG A 56 0.89 1.95 -0.63
C ARG A 56 -0.37 1.87 0.23
N ILE A 57 -0.17 1.55 1.50
CA ILE A 57 -1.22 1.47 2.52
C ILE A 57 -0.76 2.24 3.76
N VAL A 58 -1.67 3.00 4.37
CA VAL A 58 -1.42 3.72 5.61
C VAL A 58 -1.90 2.86 6.76
N VAL A 59 -1.04 2.62 7.74
CA VAL A 59 -1.30 1.66 8.81
C VAL A 59 -1.00 2.28 10.17
N ARG A 60 -1.86 2.02 11.15
CA ARG A 60 -1.65 2.42 12.55
C ARG A 60 -1.07 1.25 13.32
N ASN A 61 0.11 1.44 13.89
CA ASN A 61 0.78 0.44 14.69
C ASN A 61 0.07 0.22 16.04
N SER A 62 -0.26 -1.03 16.36
CA SER A 62 -1.00 -1.40 17.58
C SER A 62 -0.23 -1.10 18.85
N ARG A 63 1.11 -1.16 18.81
CA ARG A 63 1.97 -0.97 19.98
C ARG A 63 2.26 0.51 20.25
N THR A 64 2.51 1.30 19.21
CA THR A 64 2.96 2.69 19.36
C THR A 64 1.88 3.72 19.06
N GLY A 65 0.75 3.31 18.47
CA GLY A 65 -0.30 4.20 17.99
C GLY A 65 0.10 5.08 16.79
N ARG A 66 1.35 5.00 16.34
CA ARG A 66 1.87 5.80 15.23
C ARG A 66 1.39 5.29 13.88
N VAL A 67 1.25 6.21 12.95
CA VAL A 67 0.79 5.95 11.59
C VAL A 67 1.98 5.93 10.64
N TYR A 68 2.02 4.92 9.77
CA TYR A 68 3.09 4.70 8.81
C TYR A 68 2.52 4.40 7.42
N PRO A 69 3.05 5.01 6.35
CA PRO A 69 2.86 4.48 5.02
C PRO A 69 3.78 3.27 4.82
N ILE A 70 3.21 2.15 4.39
CA ILE A 70 3.93 0.93 4.02
C ILE A 70 3.60 0.53 2.59
N TYR A 71 4.43 -0.31 1.99
CA TYR A 71 4.12 -0.96 0.72
C TYR A 71 3.33 -2.25 0.99
N ALA A 72 2.35 -2.58 0.15
CA ALA A 72 1.58 -3.81 0.27
C ALA A 72 2.46 -5.07 0.23
N SER A 73 3.60 -5.01 -0.48
CA SER A 73 4.63 -6.06 -0.51
C SER A 73 5.33 -6.30 0.84
N TRP A 74 5.12 -5.45 1.84
CA TRP A 74 5.66 -5.61 3.18
C TRP A 74 4.71 -6.35 4.12
N ILE A 75 3.47 -6.58 3.70
CA ILE A 75 2.47 -7.34 4.47
C ILE A 75 2.85 -8.81 4.46
N VAL A 76 2.80 -9.42 5.64
CA VAL A 76 3.12 -10.84 5.85
C VAL A 76 1.92 -11.58 6.42
N SER A 77 1.75 -12.84 6.04
CA SER A 77 0.69 -13.74 6.54
C SER A 77 0.96 -14.23 7.97
#